data_AF-A0A2N5ESN8-F1
#
_entry.id   AF-A0A2N5ESN8-F1
#
_cell.length_a   1.000
_cell.length_b   1.000
_cell.length_c   1.000
_cell.angle_alpha   90.00
_cell.angle_beta   90.00
_cell.angle_gamma   90.00
#
_symmetry.space_group_name_H-M   'P 1'
#
loop_
_entity.id
_entity.type
_entity.pdbx_description
1 polymer ?
#
loop_
_entity_poly.entity_id
_entity_poly.type
_entity_poly.pdbx_seq_one_letter_code
_entity_poly.pdbx_strand_id
1 'polypeptide(L)'
;MADRSLLLAVPRRTVLTVSACHPLAEAPPQSLHGRVRLVFRRLAQSFRLMVGVHDYQAYLRHHRLHHPNEAPMSERAFHRYCLEARFPSQGGKLGKCPC
;
A
#
# COMPACT_ATOMS: atom_id res chain seq x y z
N MET A 1 -52.62 18.59 -13.20
CA MET A 1 -52.75 17.11 -13.14
C MET A 1 -51.86 16.54 -14.23
N ALA A 2 -50.54 16.58 -14.05
CA ALA A 2 -49.58 16.10 -15.04
C ALA A 2 -48.91 14.83 -14.49
N ASP A 3 -49.02 13.80 -15.31
CA ASP A 3 -48.75 12.39 -15.11
C ASP A 3 -47.41 12.07 -14.42
N ARG A 4 -47.46 11.26 -13.36
CA ARG A 4 -46.35 10.97 -12.43
C ARG A 4 -45.81 9.54 -12.61
N SER A 5 -45.82 9.03 -13.84
CA SER A 5 -45.67 7.58 -14.08
C SER A 5 -44.43 7.17 -14.89
N LEU A 6 -43.59 8.10 -15.36
CA LEU A 6 -42.56 7.79 -16.37
C LEU A 6 -41.11 8.12 -15.99
N LEU A 7 -40.73 8.01 -14.72
CA LEU A 7 -39.31 8.02 -14.32
C LEU A 7 -39.18 6.93 -13.25
N LEU A 8 -38.84 5.70 -13.61
CA LEU A 8 -37.50 5.15 -13.41
C LEU A 8 -37.41 3.81 -14.18
N ALA A 9 -37.39 3.85 -15.50
CA ALA A 9 -36.93 2.70 -16.28
C ALA A 9 -35.40 2.63 -16.15
N VAL A 10 -34.90 1.88 -15.15
CA VAL A 10 -33.47 1.58 -15.03
C VAL A 10 -33.06 0.80 -16.27
N PRO A 11 -32.20 1.33 -17.16
CA PRO A 11 -31.80 0.58 -18.34
C PRO A 11 -31.06 -0.67 -17.88
N ARG A 12 -31.56 -1.86 -18.28
CA ARG A 12 -30.85 -3.12 -18.13
C ARG A 12 -29.49 -2.94 -18.79
N ARG A 13 -28.41 -2.88 -17.98
CA ARG A 13 -27.03 -2.83 -18.47
C ARG A 13 -26.84 -4.00 -19.43
N THR A 14 -26.80 -3.67 -20.72
CA THR A 14 -26.43 -4.60 -21.77
C THR A 14 -25.03 -5.14 -21.48
N VAL A 15 -24.87 -6.44 -21.77
CA VAL A 15 -23.68 -7.28 -21.64
C VAL A 15 -22.38 -6.47 -21.62
N LEU A 16 -21.63 -6.57 -20.51
CA LEU A 16 -20.27 -6.06 -20.41
C LEU A 16 -19.36 -6.93 -21.28
N THR A 17 -19.03 -6.48 -22.49
CA THR A 17 -18.01 -7.10 -23.33
C THR A 17 -16.63 -6.73 -22.78
N VAL A 18 -15.84 -7.75 -22.42
CA VAL A 18 -14.46 -7.57 -21.97
C VAL A 18 -13.64 -7.02 -23.15
N SER A 19 -13.33 -5.73 -23.11
CA SER A 19 -12.58 -5.05 -24.18
C SER A 19 -11.10 -5.39 -24.19
N ALA A 20 -10.52 -5.75 -23.04
CA ALA A 20 -9.12 -6.13 -22.92
C ALA A 20 -8.89 -6.93 -21.63
N CYS A 21 -8.07 -7.97 -21.73
CA CYS A 21 -7.53 -8.67 -20.56
C CYS A 21 -6.10 -8.18 -20.35
N HIS A 22 -5.82 -7.59 -19.19
CA HIS A 22 -4.45 -7.27 -18.79
C HIS A 22 -3.94 -8.36 -17.86
N PRO A 23 -2.71 -8.89 -18.04
CA PRO A 23 -2.13 -9.80 -17.07
C PRO A 23 -2.04 -9.10 -15.72
N LEU A 24 -2.72 -9.65 -14.71
CA LEU A 24 -2.68 -9.19 -13.31
C LEU A 24 -1.31 -9.43 -12.66
N ALA A 25 -0.49 -10.28 -13.25
CA ALA A 25 0.85 -10.60 -12.78
C ALA A 25 1.85 -10.59 -13.95
N GLU A 26 2.93 -9.84 -13.77
CA GLU A 26 4.08 -9.86 -14.66
C GLU A 26 4.58 -11.31 -14.82
N ALA A 27 4.79 -11.76 -16.05
CA ALA A 27 5.33 -13.09 -16.31
C ALA A 27 6.69 -13.25 -15.59
N PRO A 28 6.94 -14.39 -14.93
CA PRO A 28 8.21 -14.58 -14.23
C PRO A 28 9.38 -14.49 -15.21
N PRO A 29 10.48 -13.84 -14.81
CA PRO A 29 11.62 -13.68 -15.69
C PRO A 29 12.19 -15.03 -16.10
N GLN A 30 12.44 -15.19 -17.40
CA GLN A 30 12.93 -16.43 -18.00
C GLN A 30 14.41 -16.69 -17.67
N SER A 31 15.10 -15.67 -17.14
CA SER A 31 16.51 -15.72 -16.76
C SER A 31 16.71 -16.12 -15.29
N LEU A 32 17.76 -16.92 -15.03
CA LEU A 32 18.14 -17.31 -13.67
C LEU A 32 18.39 -16.10 -12.77
N HIS A 33 19.11 -15.09 -13.25
CA HIS A 33 19.35 -13.84 -12.53
C HIS A 33 18.04 -13.12 -12.16
N GLY A 34 17.07 -13.09 -13.07
CA GLY A 34 15.75 -12.52 -12.80
C GLY A 34 14.99 -13.28 -11.72
N ARG A 35 15.05 -14.62 -11.74
CA ARG A 35 14.41 -15.47 -10.72
C ARG A 35 15.05 -15.26 -9.34
N VAL A 36 16.38 -15.22 -9.27
CA VAL A 36 17.12 -14.93 -8.05
C VAL A 36 16.72 -13.55 -7.50
N ARG A 37 16.71 -12.51 -8.34
CA ARG A 37 16.29 -11.16 -7.95
C ARG A 37 14.85 -11.13 -7.43
N LEU A 38 13.93 -11.87 -8.04
CA LEU A 38 12.55 -11.97 -7.58
C LEU A 38 12.45 -12.64 -6.21
N VAL A 39 13.18 -13.73 -5.98
CA VAL A 39 13.24 -14.43 -4.69
C VAL A 39 13.79 -13.52 -3.61
N PHE A 40 14.89 -12.81 -3.86
CA PHE A 40 15.44 -11.82 -2.92
C PHE A 40 14.44 -10.70 -2.60
N ARG A 41 13.72 -10.17 -3.59
CA ARG A 41 12.69 -9.14 -3.35
C ARG A 41 11.56 -9.66 -2.45
N ARG A 42 11.10 -10.90 -2.69
CA ARG A 42 10.04 -11.53 -1.87
C ARG A 42 10.52 -11.81 -0.46
N LEU A 43 11.73 -12.35 -0.29
CA LEU A 43 12.36 -12.54 1.02
C LEU A 43 12.50 -11.22 1.77
N ALA A 44 12.98 -10.15 1.12
CA ALA A 44 13.08 -8.83 1.74
C ALA A 44 11.71 -8.27 2.15
N GLN A 45 10.66 -8.51 1.37
CA GLN A 45 9.29 -8.12 1.71
C GLN A 45 8.77 -8.89 2.94
N SER A 46 8.96 -10.20 2.99
CA SER A 46 8.56 -11.02 4.14
C SER A 46 9.36 -10.67 5.40
N PHE A 47 10.66 -10.42 5.25
CA PHE A 47 11.53 -10.03 6.36
C PHE A 47 11.15 -8.66 6.94
N ARG A 48 10.80 -7.69 6.07
CA ARG A 48 10.25 -6.39 6.52
C ARG A 48 8.98 -6.56 7.35
N LEU A 49 8.10 -7.48 6.96
CA LEU A 49 6.89 -7.78 7.72
C LEU A 49 7.21 -8.47 9.06
N MET A 50 8.16 -9.39 9.06
CA MET A 50 8.47 -10.23 10.22
C MET A 50 9.29 -9.52 11.30
N VAL A 51 10.27 -8.70 10.92
CA VAL A 51 11.12 -7.98 11.88
C VAL A 51 10.47 -6.67 12.34
N GLY A 52 9.42 -6.20 11.66
CA GLY A 52 8.80 -4.91 11.93
C GLY A 52 9.77 -3.75 11.70
N VAL A 53 10.75 -3.94 10.81
CA VAL A 53 11.71 -2.89 10.44
C VAL A 53 11.00 -1.94 9.50
N HIS A 54 10.66 -0.78 10.04
CA HIS A 54 10.06 0.28 9.26
C HIS A 54 11.16 0.91 8.40
N ASP A 55 10.93 0.96 7.08
CA ASP A 55 11.86 1.51 6.11
C ASP A 55 11.53 2.98 5.85
N TYR A 56 12.52 3.87 5.96
CA TYR A 56 12.31 5.31 5.81
C TYR A 56 11.81 5.70 4.41
N GLN A 57 12.25 4.99 3.35
CA GLN A 57 11.79 5.26 1.98
C GLN A 57 10.34 4.80 1.78
N ALA A 58 9.94 3.70 2.42
CA ALA A 58 8.55 3.28 2.46
C ALA A 58 7.66 4.29 3.20
N TYR A 59 8.14 4.84 4.33
CA TYR A 59 7.48 5.93 5.05
C TYR A 59 7.32 7.17 4.18
N LEU A 60 8.39 7.64 3.51
CA LEU A 60 8.30 8.81 2.63
C LEU A 60 7.33 8.60 1.47
N ARG A 61 7.29 7.40 0.89
CA ARG A 61 6.33 7.08 -0.16
C ARG A 61 4.90 7.12 0.36
N HIS A 62 4.65 6.52 1.52
CA HIS A 62 3.34 6.56 2.18
C HIS A 62 2.94 8.00 2.53
N HIS A 63 3.84 8.77 3.12
CA HIS A 63 3.64 10.17 3.46
C HIS A 63 3.32 11.02 2.22
N ARG A 64 4.02 10.83 1.11
CA ARG A 64 3.71 11.55 -0.13
C ARG A 64 2.35 11.19 -0.73
N LEU A 65 1.91 9.95 -0.55
CA LEU A 65 0.62 9.46 -1.08
C LEU A 65 -0.57 9.88 -0.21
N HIS A 66 -0.42 9.89 1.11
CA HIS A 66 -1.51 10.11 2.05
C HIS A 66 -1.48 11.48 2.76
N HIS A 67 -0.29 12.09 2.89
CA HIS A 67 -0.05 13.36 3.58
C HIS A 67 0.79 14.32 2.70
N PRO A 68 0.29 14.77 1.55
CA PRO A 68 1.06 15.64 0.65
C PRO A 68 1.26 17.06 1.21
N ASN A 69 0.49 17.47 2.23
CA ASN A 69 0.48 18.83 2.78
C ASN A 69 1.32 18.98 4.07
N GLU A 70 1.87 17.89 4.60
CA GLU A 70 2.69 17.91 5.82
C GLU A 70 4.17 17.69 5.47
N ALA A 71 5.08 18.21 6.31
CA ALA A 71 6.51 17.98 6.13
C ALA A 71 6.86 16.60 6.71
N PRO A 72 7.51 15.69 5.94
CA PRO A 72 7.89 14.39 6.45
C PRO A 72 8.94 14.52 7.57
N MET A 73 8.86 13.61 8.54
CA MET A 73 9.79 13.59 9.66
C MET A 73 11.22 13.26 9.22
N SER A 74 12.22 13.80 9.92
CA SER A 74 13.63 13.49 9.66
C SER A 74 13.99 12.04 9.99
N GLU A 75 15.00 11.50 9.30
CA GLU A 75 15.47 10.12 9.47
C GLU A 75 15.82 9.77 10.93
N ARG A 76 16.47 10.70 11.65
CA ARG A 76 16.83 10.49 13.07
C ARG A 76 15.62 10.35 13.97
N ALA A 77 14.59 11.16 13.75
CA ALA A 77 13.38 11.12 14.54
C ALA A 77 12.54 9.86 14.20
N PHE A 78 12.58 9.40 12.94
CA PHE A 78 11.99 8.12 12.56
C PHE A 78 12.68 6.94 13.22
N HIS A 79 14.02 6.95 13.28
CA HIS A 79 14.77 5.91 13.97
C HIS A 79 14.44 5.86 15.47
N ARG A 80 14.30 7.02 16.11
CA ARG A 80 13.88 7.12 17.52
C ARG A 80 12.48 6.55 17.72
N TYR A 81 11.53 6.92 16.86
CA TYR A 81 10.17 6.39 16.87
C TYR A 81 10.15 4.86 16.76
N CYS A 82 10.95 4.28 15.87
CA CYS A 82 11.09 2.83 15.74
C CYS A 82 11.64 2.15 17.00
N LEU A 83 12.61 2.78 17.66
CA LEU A 83 13.18 2.27 18.92
C LEU A 83 12.17 2.35 20.06
N GLU A 84 11.44 3.47 20.19
CA GLU A 84 10.39 3.65 21.19
C GLU A 84 9.22 2.67 20.98
N ALA A 85 8.85 2.40 19.71
CA ALA A 85 7.84 1.41 19.37
C ALA A 85 8.26 -0.03 19.77
N ARG A 86 9.56 -0.35 19.70
CA ARG A 86 10.10 -1.66 20.05
C ARG A 86 10.36 -1.81 21.55
N PHE A 87 10.81 -0.75 22.21
CA PHE A 87 11.15 -0.72 23.63
C PHE A 87 10.40 0.42 24.32
N PRO A 88 9.09 0.27 24.59
CA PRO A 88 8.32 1.29 25.27
C PRO A 88 8.79 1.36 26.73
N SER A 89 9.53 2.42 27.08
CA SER A 89 9.89 2.74 28.47
C SER A 89 8.70 3.30 29.27
N GLN A 90 7.62 3.71 28.59
CA GLN A 90 6.32 4.00 29.18
C GLN A 90 5.22 3.24 28.44
N GLY A 91 4.35 2.57 29.20
CA GLY A 91 3.26 1.77 28.66
C GLY A 91 2.27 2.62 27.87
N GLY A 92 2.15 2.33 26.58
CA GLY A 92 1.01 2.76 25.76
C GLY A 92 1.37 3.71 24.62
N LYS A 93 1.55 3.12 23.43
CA LYS A 93 0.94 3.50 22.13
C LYS A 93 1.71 2.82 21.00
N LEU A 94 1.71 1.48 20.99
CA LEU A 94 2.15 0.73 19.82
C LEU A 94 0.94 0.58 18.89
N GLY A 95 0.99 1.16 17.70
CA GLY A 95 0.03 0.84 16.64
C GLY A 95 -0.49 1.99 15.77
N LYS A 96 0.13 3.17 15.80
CA LYS A 96 -0.26 4.25 14.87
C LYS A 96 0.84 4.48 13.85
N CYS A 97 0.46 4.81 12.63
CA CYS A 97 1.41 5.32 11.66
C CYS A 97 1.99 6.63 12.24
N PRO A 98 3.29 6.92 12.08
CA PRO A 98 3.92 8.16 12.56
C PRO A 98 3.51 9.41 11.76
N CYS A 99 2.25 9.45 11.31
CA CYS A 99 1.56 10.60 10.75
C CYS A 99 0.78 11.30 11.87
#